data_AF-A0A520ER40-F1
#
_entry.id   AF-A0A520ER40-F1
#
_cell.length_a   1.000
_cell.length_b   1.000
_cell.length_c   1.000
_cell.angle_alpha   90.00
_cell.angle_beta   90.00
_cell.angle_gamma   90.00
#
_symmetry.space_group_name_H-M   'P 1'
#
loop_
_entity.id
_entity.type
_entity.pdbx_description
1 polymer ?
#
loop_
_entity_poly.entity_id
_entity_poly.type
_entity_poly.pdbx_seq_one_letter_code
_entity_poly.pdbx_strand_id
1 'polypeptide(L)'
;KHTALGRFKHEAATIHVTDDGTVVAYSGDDERFDYMYKFVSSRKMMPGTGQAAMRNNLTLLDAGTLYVASLTGDTPDEIDGSGTLPSNGEFRGSGTWIPLLETGEDGRGKSLVDGMSAEEVAVFTRQAGDAVGATKMDRPEDFEPNPVTGKVYVALTNNSNRGTEGKAAADEANPRNKNKNGQVLELDDDHAGTSFTWNLLLVCGDPNEADTYFGGFDKSQVSPISCPDNLAFDSKGNLWVSTDGNALDSNDGLFAVVLDGPRRGETRQFLTVPAGGETCGPIVTDERVMVCVQHPGESDDATADAPISHWPDGGDTQPRPSIVAVWKSA
;
A
#
# COMPACT_ATOMS: atom_id res chain seq x y z
N LYS A 1 -11.84 -5.80 -17.43
CA LYS A 1 -11.84 -4.43 -16.86
C LYS A 1 -13.10 -4.31 -16.03
N HIS A 2 -12.99 -4.10 -14.71
CA HIS A 2 -14.13 -3.91 -13.81
C HIS A 2 -14.30 -2.42 -13.54
N THR A 3 -15.13 -1.73 -14.34
CA THR A 3 -15.29 -0.27 -14.23
C THR A 3 -15.96 0.17 -12.93
N ALA A 4 -16.63 -0.76 -12.23
CA ALA A 4 -17.20 -0.52 -10.90
C ALA A 4 -16.12 -0.17 -9.85
N LEU A 5 -14.85 -0.54 -10.10
CA LEU A 5 -13.72 -0.21 -9.24
C LEU A 5 -13.11 1.18 -9.56
N GLY A 6 -13.67 1.92 -10.52
CA GLY A 6 -13.17 3.23 -10.94
C GLY A 6 -12.02 3.16 -11.92
N ARG A 7 -11.46 4.32 -12.26
CA ARG A 7 -10.30 4.45 -13.16
C ARG A 7 -9.28 5.41 -12.55
N PHE A 8 -8.15 4.85 -12.17
CA PHE A 8 -6.98 5.56 -11.69
C PHE A 8 -5.71 4.73 -11.93
N LYS A 9 -4.55 5.13 -11.38
CA LYS A 9 -3.31 4.33 -11.47
C LYS A 9 -3.34 3.27 -10.38
N HIS A 10 -4.18 2.25 -10.61
CA HIS A 10 -4.28 1.13 -9.70
C HIS A 10 -2.91 0.46 -9.55
N GLU A 11 -2.42 0.40 -8.33
CA GLU A 11 -1.25 -0.41 -7.99
C GLU A 11 -1.68 -1.87 -7.79
N ALA A 12 -2.50 -2.10 -6.77
CA ALA A 12 -3.08 -3.39 -6.44
C ALA A 12 -4.62 -3.34 -6.37
N ALA A 13 -5.22 -4.53 -6.29
CA ALA A 13 -6.64 -4.73 -5.98
C ALA A 13 -6.78 -5.95 -5.06
N THR A 14 -6.42 -5.79 -3.79
CA THR A 14 -6.36 -6.91 -2.84
C THR A 14 -7.72 -7.20 -2.23
N ILE A 15 -8.03 -8.50 -2.12
CA ILE A 15 -9.37 -8.98 -1.79
C ILE A 15 -9.42 -9.42 -0.33
N HIS A 16 -10.34 -8.84 0.42
CA HIS A 16 -10.78 -9.35 1.71
C HIS A 16 -12.18 -9.95 1.59
N VAL A 17 -12.40 -11.12 2.20
CA VAL A 17 -13.74 -11.74 2.30
C VAL A 17 -14.12 -11.83 3.77
N THR A 18 -15.15 -11.10 4.17
CA THR A 18 -15.66 -11.12 5.54
C THR A 18 -16.31 -12.46 5.88
N ASP A 19 -16.52 -12.74 7.16
CA ASP A 19 -17.16 -13.98 7.64
C ASP A 19 -18.55 -14.25 7.03
N ASP A 20 -19.30 -13.19 6.73
CA ASP A 20 -20.62 -13.28 6.09
C ASP A 20 -20.55 -13.37 4.55
N GLY A 21 -19.34 -13.47 3.99
CA GLY A 21 -19.05 -13.59 2.57
C GLY A 21 -19.06 -12.28 1.78
N THR A 22 -19.09 -11.11 2.43
CA THR A 22 -18.90 -9.82 1.72
C THR A 22 -17.53 -9.79 1.10
N VAL A 23 -17.46 -9.38 -0.16
CA VAL A 23 -16.19 -9.25 -0.89
C VAL A 23 -15.83 -7.78 -0.94
N VAL A 24 -14.63 -7.45 -0.47
CA VAL A 24 -14.08 -6.11 -0.42
C VAL A 24 -12.78 -6.10 -1.22
N ALA A 25 -12.60 -5.11 -2.09
CA ALA A 25 -11.36 -4.88 -2.81
C ALA A 25 -10.75 -3.56 -2.36
N TYR A 26 -9.51 -3.58 -1.89
CA TYR A 26 -8.75 -2.38 -1.54
C TYR A 26 -7.76 -2.04 -2.66
N SER A 27 -7.56 -0.74 -2.91
CA SER A 27 -6.70 -0.29 -4.01
C SER A 27 -6.09 1.07 -3.69
N GLY A 28 -4.78 1.19 -3.89
CA GLY A 28 -4.07 2.48 -3.92
C GLY A 28 -4.06 3.09 -5.32
N ASP A 29 -4.01 4.42 -5.37
CA ASP A 29 -3.75 5.18 -6.58
C ASP A 29 -2.34 5.78 -6.52
N ASP A 30 -1.39 5.16 -7.22
CA ASP A 30 0.02 5.53 -7.13
C ASP A 30 0.31 6.85 -7.89
N GLU A 31 0.00 7.94 -7.20
CA GLU A 31 0.43 9.27 -7.55
C GLU A 31 0.46 10.15 -6.29
N ARG A 32 1.40 11.11 -6.27
CA ARG A 32 1.51 12.06 -5.17
C ARG A 32 0.18 12.81 -5.03
N PHE A 33 -0.37 12.80 -3.82
CA PHE A 33 -1.62 13.47 -3.44
C PHE A 33 -2.91 12.82 -3.97
N ASP A 34 -2.83 11.65 -4.62
CA ASP A 34 -4.02 10.86 -4.92
C ASP A 34 -4.35 9.94 -3.72
N TYR A 35 -5.22 8.94 -3.91
CA TYR A 35 -6.10 8.46 -2.84
C TYR A 35 -6.04 6.96 -2.59
N MET A 36 -6.59 6.59 -1.44
CA MET A 36 -6.92 5.21 -1.09
C MET A 36 -8.38 4.91 -1.43
N TYR A 37 -8.63 3.74 -2.01
CA TYR A 37 -9.96 3.31 -2.44
C TYR A 37 -10.37 1.97 -1.82
N LYS A 38 -11.68 1.81 -1.63
CA LYS A 38 -12.32 0.56 -1.21
C LYS A 38 -13.52 0.30 -2.09
N PHE A 39 -13.68 -0.91 -2.60
CA PHE A 39 -14.89 -1.36 -3.28
C PHE A 39 -15.55 -2.47 -2.47
N VAL A 40 -16.84 -2.35 -2.18
CA VAL A 40 -17.63 -3.36 -1.46
C VAL A 40 -18.64 -3.96 -2.42
N SER A 41 -18.54 -5.27 -2.66
CA SER A 41 -19.45 -5.99 -3.56
C SER A 41 -20.87 -6.06 -3.01
N SER A 42 -21.88 -5.92 -3.88
CA SER A 42 -23.27 -6.25 -3.56
C SER A 42 -23.52 -7.77 -3.51
N ARG A 43 -22.58 -8.55 -4.06
CA ARG A 43 -22.63 -10.01 -4.16
C ARG A 43 -21.79 -10.63 -3.06
N LYS A 44 -22.13 -11.88 -2.72
CA LYS A 44 -21.43 -12.66 -1.71
C LYS A 44 -20.57 -13.74 -2.36
N MET A 45 -19.42 -14.00 -1.75
CA MET A 45 -18.55 -15.11 -2.12
C MET A 45 -19.32 -16.43 -1.99
N MET A 46 -19.39 -17.20 -3.08
CA MET A 46 -19.97 -18.54 -3.06
C MET A 46 -18.87 -19.55 -2.71
N PRO A 47 -19.03 -20.35 -1.63
CA PRO A 47 -18.03 -21.33 -1.24
C PRO A 47 -17.97 -22.51 -2.22
N GLY A 48 -16.81 -23.18 -2.25
CA GLY A 48 -16.56 -24.38 -3.06
C GLY A 48 -15.83 -24.11 -4.38
N THR A 49 -15.40 -25.18 -5.02
CA THR A 49 -14.55 -25.14 -6.24
C THR A 49 -15.28 -25.60 -7.51
N GLY A 50 -16.59 -25.81 -7.43
CA GLY A 50 -17.42 -26.25 -8.55
C GLY A 50 -17.74 -25.15 -9.57
N GLN A 51 -18.26 -25.53 -10.73
CA GLN A 51 -18.61 -24.60 -11.82
C GLN A 51 -19.66 -23.54 -11.43
N ALA A 52 -20.55 -23.85 -10.47
CA ALA A 52 -21.52 -22.87 -9.96
C ALA A 52 -20.83 -21.76 -9.16
N ALA A 53 -19.95 -22.14 -8.21
CA ALA A 53 -19.16 -21.20 -7.42
C ALA A 53 -18.26 -20.35 -8.31
N MET A 54 -17.54 -20.97 -9.26
CA MET A 54 -16.72 -20.24 -10.23
C MET A 54 -17.54 -19.20 -11.01
N ARG A 55 -18.69 -19.58 -11.58
CA ARG A 55 -19.54 -18.65 -12.34
C ARG A 55 -20.08 -17.49 -11.51
N ASN A 56 -20.44 -17.74 -10.25
CA ASN A 56 -20.84 -16.67 -9.34
C ASN A 56 -19.65 -15.75 -9.05
N ASN A 57 -18.51 -16.33 -8.66
CA ASN A 57 -17.39 -15.58 -8.10
C ASN A 57 -16.65 -14.75 -9.15
N LEU A 58 -16.70 -15.13 -10.42
CA LEU A 58 -16.18 -14.31 -11.54
C LEU A 58 -16.89 -12.95 -11.69
N THR A 59 -18.02 -12.75 -11.01
CA THR A 59 -18.87 -11.57 -11.17
C THR A 59 -18.88 -10.67 -9.93
N LEU A 60 -18.11 -11.00 -8.89
CA LEU A 60 -18.16 -10.30 -7.60
C LEU A 60 -17.76 -8.82 -7.69
N LEU A 61 -16.92 -8.46 -8.66
CA LEU A 61 -16.43 -7.09 -8.84
C LEU A 61 -17.24 -6.26 -9.84
N ASP A 62 -18.38 -6.78 -10.32
CA ASP A 62 -19.20 -6.10 -11.33
C ASP A 62 -20.31 -5.24 -10.73
N ALA A 63 -20.69 -5.49 -9.47
CA ALA A 63 -21.77 -4.79 -8.78
C ALA A 63 -21.42 -4.57 -7.30
N GLY A 64 -21.70 -3.38 -6.78
CA GLY A 64 -21.23 -2.91 -5.48
C GLY A 64 -20.99 -1.41 -5.45
N THR A 65 -20.31 -0.94 -4.41
CA THR A 65 -20.05 0.49 -4.20
C THR A 65 -18.56 0.76 -4.08
N LEU A 66 -18.07 1.73 -4.86
CA LEU A 66 -16.72 2.28 -4.76
C LEU A 66 -16.71 3.45 -3.76
N TYR A 67 -15.69 3.48 -2.92
CA TYR A 67 -15.45 4.48 -1.89
C TYR A 67 -14.02 5.01 -1.96
N VAL A 68 -13.80 6.21 -1.44
CA VAL A 68 -12.50 6.85 -1.27
C VAL A 68 -12.29 7.26 0.19
N ALA A 69 -11.06 7.21 0.69
CA ALA A 69 -10.77 7.49 2.10
C ALA A 69 -10.71 8.99 2.44
N SER A 70 -11.20 9.34 3.62
CA SER A 70 -10.91 10.59 4.33
C SER A 70 -10.44 10.27 5.74
N LEU A 71 -9.32 10.86 6.16
CA LEU A 71 -8.60 10.58 7.40
C LEU A 71 -8.51 11.85 8.25
N THR A 72 -8.63 11.67 9.56
CA THR A 72 -8.36 12.66 10.59
C THR A 72 -7.38 12.10 11.60
N GLY A 73 -6.47 12.94 12.08
CA GLY A 73 -5.54 12.61 13.17
C GLY A 73 -6.13 12.91 14.56
N ASP A 74 -5.61 12.25 15.58
CA ASP A 74 -5.93 12.52 16.98
C ASP A 74 -5.27 13.81 17.51
N THR A 75 -4.13 14.21 16.92
CA THR A 75 -3.30 15.35 17.33
C THR A 75 -2.89 16.25 16.15
N PRO A 76 -3.83 16.67 15.28
CA PRO A 76 -3.51 17.39 14.04
C PRO A 76 -2.78 18.73 14.27
N ASP A 77 -3.03 19.38 15.41
CA ASP A 77 -2.40 20.66 15.78
C ASP A 77 -0.90 20.52 16.13
N GLU A 78 -0.42 19.31 16.40
CA GLU A 78 1.00 19.03 16.70
C GLU A 78 1.83 18.71 15.44
N ILE A 79 1.19 18.58 14.28
CA ILE A 79 1.85 18.16 13.04
C ILE A 79 2.36 19.37 12.27
N ASP A 80 3.68 19.60 12.35
CA ASP A 80 4.38 20.69 11.65
C ASP A 80 5.13 20.24 10.38
N GLY A 81 5.04 18.95 10.06
CA GLY A 81 5.74 18.34 8.93
C GLY A 81 7.20 17.99 9.19
N SER A 82 7.67 18.05 10.45
CA SER A 82 9.00 17.57 10.83
C SER A 82 9.10 16.05 10.93
N GLY A 83 7.97 15.32 10.96
CA GLY A 83 7.94 13.90 11.31
C GLY A 83 8.19 13.62 12.79
N THR A 84 8.23 14.64 13.65
CA THR A 84 8.33 14.46 15.09
C THR A 84 7.10 13.74 15.61
N LEU A 85 7.32 12.71 16.44
CA LEU A 85 6.25 11.94 17.05
C LEU A 85 5.37 12.85 17.94
N PRO A 86 4.03 12.76 17.86
CA PRO A 86 3.16 13.60 18.67
C PRO A 86 3.26 13.24 20.17
N SER A 87 2.71 14.10 21.02
CA SER A 87 2.78 13.97 22.48
C SER A 87 2.14 12.69 23.04
N ASN A 88 1.22 12.09 22.29
CA ASN A 88 0.58 10.80 22.59
C ASN A 88 1.48 9.58 22.27
N GLY A 89 2.65 9.79 21.64
CA GLY A 89 3.62 8.76 21.28
C GLY A 89 3.30 7.96 20.03
N GLU A 90 2.27 8.31 19.26
CA GLU A 90 1.82 7.55 18.08
C GLU A 90 1.18 8.48 17.04
N PHE A 91 1.49 8.28 15.75
CA PHE A 91 0.66 8.86 14.68
C PHE A 91 -0.58 7.99 14.50
N ARG A 92 -1.77 8.52 14.81
CA ARG A 92 -3.01 7.75 14.70
C ARG A 92 -4.24 8.63 14.53
N GLY A 93 -5.35 8.00 14.20
CA GLY A 93 -6.64 8.66 14.23
C GLY A 93 -7.76 7.81 13.68
N SER A 94 -8.73 8.48 13.06
CA SER A 94 -9.92 7.85 12.50
C SER A 94 -10.09 8.20 11.03
N GLY A 95 -10.95 7.46 10.34
CA GLY A 95 -11.30 7.80 8.97
C GLY A 95 -12.66 7.26 8.55
N THR A 96 -13.06 7.70 7.35
CA THR A 96 -14.32 7.32 6.73
C THR A 96 -14.12 7.05 5.25
N TRP A 97 -14.77 6.00 4.75
CA TRP A 97 -14.92 5.69 3.35
C TRP A 97 -16.10 6.46 2.77
N ILE A 98 -15.81 7.46 1.93
CA ILE A 98 -16.82 8.30 1.27
C ILE A 98 -17.26 7.61 -0.02
N PRO A 99 -18.57 7.33 -0.21
CA PRO A 99 -19.03 6.66 -1.41
C PRO A 99 -18.94 7.55 -2.64
N LEU A 100 -18.49 6.97 -3.76
CA LEU A 100 -18.35 7.65 -5.05
C LEU A 100 -19.35 7.13 -6.08
N LEU A 101 -19.39 5.81 -6.27
CA LEU A 101 -20.13 5.16 -7.35
C LEU A 101 -20.78 3.87 -6.85
N GLU A 102 -22.09 3.77 -6.99
CA GLU A 102 -22.83 2.52 -6.81
C GLU A 102 -23.09 1.90 -8.19
N THR A 103 -22.73 0.63 -8.39
CA THR A 103 -23.02 -0.13 -9.61
C THR A 103 -24.02 -1.23 -9.29
N GLY A 104 -25.19 -1.18 -9.92
CA GLY A 104 -26.27 -2.15 -9.72
C GLY A 104 -26.01 -3.48 -10.41
N GLU A 105 -26.83 -4.49 -10.07
CA GLU A 105 -26.78 -5.84 -10.65
C GLU A 105 -26.98 -5.88 -12.17
N ASP A 106 -27.62 -4.85 -12.73
CA ASP A 106 -27.82 -4.67 -14.17
C ASP A 106 -26.64 -3.95 -14.87
N GLY A 107 -25.57 -3.66 -14.13
CA GLY A 107 -24.38 -2.94 -14.58
C GLY A 107 -24.57 -1.43 -14.70
N ARG A 108 -25.72 -0.87 -14.29
CA ARG A 108 -25.93 0.59 -14.32
C ARG A 108 -25.30 1.24 -13.09
N GLY A 109 -24.53 2.30 -13.35
CA GLY A 109 -23.95 3.12 -12.31
C GLY A 109 -24.93 4.18 -11.81
N LYS A 110 -24.78 4.56 -10.54
CA LYS A 110 -25.41 5.69 -9.89
C LYS A 110 -24.31 6.48 -9.19
N SER A 111 -24.13 7.72 -9.63
CA SER A 111 -23.22 8.65 -8.97
C SER A 111 -23.71 8.94 -7.55
N LEU A 112 -22.77 8.98 -6.62
CA LEU A 112 -22.96 9.43 -5.25
C LEU A 112 -22.20 10.74 -4.99
N VAL A 113 -21.75 11.40 -6.06
CA VAL A 113 -21.02 12.67 -6.04
C VAL A 113 -21.85 13.76 -6.70
N ASP A 114 -22.11 14.84 -5.97
CA ASP A 114 -22.89 15.96 -6.46
C ASP A 114 -22.23 16.60 -7.69
N GLY A 115 -23.02 16.82 -8.75
CA GLY A 115 -22.55 17.46 -9.98
C GLY A 115 -21.80 16.55 -10.95
N MET A 116 -21.67 15.25 -10.67
CA MET A 116 -21.08 14.27 -11.60
C MET A 116 -22.06 13.16 -11.94
N SER A 117 -22.09 12.74 -13.20
CA SER A 117 -22.77 11.52 -13.66
C SER A 117 -22.02 10.25 -13.22
N ALA A 118 -22.67 9.10 -13.30
CA ALA A 118 -22.04 7.82 -12.92
C ALA A 118 -20.84 7.49 -13.82
N GLU A 119 -20.96 7.77 -15.11
CA GLU A 119 -19.91 7.60 -16.10
C GLU A 119 -18.72 8.53 -15.83
N GLU A 120 -18.99 9.78 -15.45
CA GLU A 120 -17.94 10.72 -15.04
C GLU A 120 -17.23 10.23 -13.79
N VAL A 121 -17.94 9.78 -12.75
CA VAL A 121 -17.28 9.24 -11.54
C VAL A 121 -16.44 8.00 -11.88
N ALA A 122 -16.91 7.11 -12.75
CA ALA A 122 -16.17 5.91 -13.14
C ALA A 122 -14.88 6.21 -13.94
N VAL A 123 -14.86 7.27 -14.74
CA VAL A 123 -13.71 7.62 -15.62
C VAL A 123 -12.78 8.66 -14.99
N PHE A 124 -13.36 9.59 -14.24
CA PHE A 124 -12.73 10.72 -13.55
C PHE A 124 -12.78 10.52 -12.03
N THR A 125 -12.44 9.30 -11.59
CA THR A 125 -12.55 8.88 -10.18
C THR A 125 -11.70 9.75 -9.25
N ARG A 126 -10.56 10.26 -9.72
CA ARG A 126 -9.72 11.21 -8.97
C ARG A 126 -10.43 12.55 -8.77
N GLN A 127 -11.04 13.10 -9.80
CA GLN A 127 -11.82 14.35 -9.71
C GLN A 127 -13.04 14.18 -8.80
N ALA A 128 -13.65 13.00 -8.79
CA ALA A 128 -14.71 12.66 -7.83
C ALA A 128 -14.17 12.63 -6.39
N GLY A 129 -12.97 12.09 -6.16
CA GLY A 129 -12.26 12.14 -4.89
C GLY A 129 -11.97 13.57 -4.41
N ASP A 130 -11.44 14.43 -5.29
CA ASP A 130 -11.25 15.86 -5.03
C ASP A 130 -12.59 16.53 -4.65
N ALA A 131 -13.67 16.26 -5.39
CA ALA A 131 -14.98 16.87 -5.19
C ALA A 131 -15.59 16.54 -3.81
N VAL A 132 -15.31 15.35 -3.27
CA VAL A 132 -15.80 14.93 -1.94
C VAL A 132 -14.81 15.21 -0.80
N GLY A 133 -13.66 15.81 -1.09
CA GLY A 133 -12.67 16.17 -0.08
C GLY A 133 -11.90 14.97 0.50
N ALA A 134 -11.61 13.96 -0.33
CA ALA A 134 -10.77 12.84 0.07
C ALA A 134 -9.37 13.29 0.53
N THR A 135 -8.77 12.54 1.45
CA THR A 135 -7.44 12.89 1.99
C THR A 135 -6.36 12.60 0.96
N LYS A 136 -5.56 13.62 0.64
CA LYS A 136 -4.45 13.53 -0.30
C LYS A 136 -3.28 12.78 0.33
N MET A 137 -2.91 11.62 -0.22
CA MET A 137 -1.95 10.71 0.38
C MET A 137 -0.56 10.78 -0.28
N ASP A 138 0.44 10.27 0.42
CA ASP A 138 1.81 10.13 -0.10
C ASP A 138 1.98 8.83 -0.90
N ARG A 139 1.49 8.83 -2.16
CA ARG A 139 1.59 7.72 -3.12
C ARG A 139 1.16 6.36 -2.54
N PRO A 140 -0.15 6.12 -2.38
CA PRO A 140 -0.68 4.80 -2.04
C PRO A 140 -0.31 3.77 -3.10
N GLU A 141 0.52 2.81 -2.70
CA GLU A 141 0.89 1.67 -3.52
C GLU A 141 0.05 0.45 -3.09
N ASP A 142 0.68 -0.57 -2.53
CA ASP A 142 -0.01 -1.82 -2.20
C ASP A 142 -0.87 -1.72 -0.93
N PHE A 143 -1.92 -2.53 -0.93
CA PHE A 143 -2.80 -2.78 0.20
C PHE A 143 -2.72 -4.25 0.54
N GLU A 144 -2.56 -4.63 1.80
CA GLU A 144 -2.64 -6.05 2.15
C GLU A 144 -3.44 -6.27 3.45
N PRO A 145 -4.57 -6.98 3.41
CA PRO A 145 -5.28 -7.43 4.59
C PRO A 145 -4.54 -8.56 5.31
N ASN A 146 -4.31 -8.40 6.61
CA ASN A 146 -3.68 -9.43 7.42
C ASN A 146 -4.61 -10.66 7.56
N PRO A 147 -4.16 -11.87 7.18
CA PRO A 147 -5.01 -13.06 7.17
C PRO A 147 -5.35 -13.59 8.57
N VAL A 148 -4.69 -13.09 9.62
CA VAL A 148 -4.90 -13.49 11.02
C VAL A 148 -5.80 -12.50 11.76
N THR A 149 -5.58 -11.19 11.57
CA THR A 149 -6.28 -10.15 12.34
C THR A 149 -7.37 -9.41 11.56
N GLY A 150 -7.36 -9.48 10.24
CA GLY A 150 -8.23 -8.70 9.36
C GLY A 150 -7.77 -7.25 9.14
N LYS A 151 -6.87 -6.71 9.98
CA LYS A 151 -6.32 -5.35 9.80
C LYS A 151 -5.70 -5.18 8.42
N VAL A 152 -5.84 -4.01 7.82
CA VAL A 152 -5.36 -3.73 6.45
C VAL A 152 -4.14 -2.82 6.51
N TYR A 153 -3.11 -3.14 5.73
CA TYR A 153 -1.87 -2.37 5.70
C TYR A 153 -1.71 -1.70 4.35
N VAL A 154 -1.17 -0.49 4.34
CA VAL A 154 -1.00 0.32 3.12
C VAL A 154 0.42 0.84 3.06
N ALA A 155 1.07 0.63 1.92
CA ALA A 155 2.34 1.24 1.62
C ALA A 155 2.12 2.65 1.05
N LEU A 156 2.80 3.63 1.63
CA LEU A 156 2.81 5.02 1.18
C LEU A 156 4.26 5.38 0.83
N THR A 157 4.64 5.17 -0.42
CA THR A 157 6.06 5.01 -0.79
C THR A 157 6.89 6.28 -0.61
N ASN A 158 6.39 7.45 -1.01
CA ASN A 158 7.02 8.76 -0.78
C ASN A 158 6.19 9.92 -1.35
N ASN A 159 6.53 11.15 -0.97
CA ASN A 159 6.03 12.36 -1.61
C ASN A 159 6.95 13.56 -1.37
N SER A 160 7.92 13.76 -2.27
CA SER A 160 8.84 14.90 -2.23
C SER A 160 8.16 16.27 -2.36
N ASN A 161 6.88 16.32 -2.73
CA ASN A 161 6.12 17.55 -2.88
C ASN A 161 5.30 17.92 -1.63
N ARG A 162 5.18 17.03 -0.64
CA ARG A 162 4.42 17.29 0.59
C ARG A 162 4.92 18.55 1.29
N GLY A 163 4.01 19.44 1.67
CA GLY A 163 4.33 20.69 2.37
C GLY A 163 5.14 21.71 1.57
N THR A 164 5.33 21.49 0.27
CA THR A 164 5.91 22.50 -0.64
C THR A 164 4.86 23.53 -1.06
N GLU A 165 5.31 24.66 -1.61
CA GLU A 165 4.43 25.77 -2.00
C GLU A 165 3.29 25.30 -2.96
N GLY A 166 2.05 25.64 -2.60
CA GLY A 166 0.86 25.28 -3.39
C GLY A 166 0.48 23.80 -3.35
N LYS A 167 1.13 22.99 -2.51
CA LYS A 167 0.80 21.57 -2.29
C LYS A 167 0.16 21.35 -0.93
N ALA A 168 -0.46 20.18 -0.76
CA ALA A 168 -1.07 19.82 0.53
C ALA A 168 -0.02 19.86 1.64
N ALA A 169 -0.39 20.42 2.80
CA ALA A 169 0.46 20.44 3.99
C ALA A 169 0.67 19.02 4.54
N ALA A 170 1.63 18.88 5.44
CA ALA A 170 1.71 17.69 6.29
C ALA A 170 0.46 17.58 7.17
N ASP A 171 0.03 16.35 7.41
CA ASP A 171 -1.03 15.97 8.33
C ASP A 171 -0.59 14.69 9.05
N GLU A 172 -1.34 14.22 10.04
CA GLU A 172 -0.87 13.13 10.90
C GLU A 172 -0.67 11.80 10.14
N ALA A 173 -1.39 11.57 9.05
CA ALA A 173 -1.20 10.39 8.19
C ALA A 173 -0.04 10.56 7.18
N ASN A 174 0.36 11.81 6.91
CA ASN A 174 1.45 12.18 6.02
C ASN A 174 2.38 13.21 6.73
N PRO A 175 3.11 12.78 7.78
CA PRO A 175 3.62 13.70 8.81
C PRO A 175 4.92 14.43 8.44
N ARG A 176 5.43 14.24 7.22
CA ARG A 176 6.73 14.79 6.79
C ARG A 176 6.61 15.68 5.55
N ASN A 177 7.16 16.88 5.65
CA ASN A 177 7.40 17.73 4.49
C ASN A 177 8.50 17.11 3.62
N LYS A 178 8.32 17.16 2.29
CA LYS A 178 9.26 16.60 1.30
C LYS A 178 9.65 15.15 1.61
N ASN A 179 8.64 14.36 2.00
CA ASN A 179 8.81 12.97 2.38
C ASN A 179 9.51 12.17 1.28
N LYS A 180 10.74 11.72 1.56
CA LYS A 180 11.57 10.95 0.62
C LYS A 180 11.59 9.45 0.90
N ASN A 181 11.12 9.03 2.08
CA ASN A 181 11.31 7.65 2.55
C ASN A 181 10.01 6.86 2.69
N GLY A 182 8.85 7.52 2.76
CA GLY A 182 7.57 6.85 2.89
C GLY A 182 7.22 6.34 4.29
N GLN A 183 6.08 5.67 4.39
CA GLN A 183 5.51 5.15 5.63
C GLN A 183 4.61 3.95 5.33
N VAL A 184 4.30 3.16 6.37
CA VAL A 184 3.33 2.07 6.30
C VAL A 184 2.19 2.37 7.26
N LEU A 185 0.98 2.47 6.72
CA LEU A 185 -0.25 2.72 7.46
C LEU A 185 -0.90 1.38 7.84
N GLU A 186 -1.43 1.28 9.06
CA GLU A 186 -2.25 0.17 9.54
C GLU A 186 -3.68 0.67 9.76
N LEU A 187 -4.67 -0.02 9.19
CA LEU A 187 -6.10 0.24 9.31
C LEU A 187 -6.77 -0.86 10.13
N ASP A 188 -7.61 -0.47 11.07
CA ASP A 188 -8.64 -1.32 11.67
C ASP A 188 -9.98 -0.91 11.04
N ASP A 189 -10.39 -1.63 9.99
CA ASP A 189 -11.49 -1.27 9.09
C ASP A 189 -12.77 -2.04 9.42
N ASP A 190 -13.90 -1.34 9.39
CA ASP A 190 -15.19 -1.99 9.14
C ASP A 190 -15.25 -2.32 7.63
N HIS A 191 -14.74 -3.51 7.27
CA HIS A 191 -14.57 -3.96 5.90
C HIS A 191 -15.81 -3.70 5.02
N ALA A 192 -17.00 -4.05 5.51
CA ALA A 192 -18.26 -3.86 4.79
C ALA A 192 -18.91 -2.49 5.03
N GLY A 193 -18.59 -1.83 6.14
CA GLY A 193 -19.07 -0.49 6.46
C GLY A 193 -18.15 0.62 5.96
N THR A 194 -18.27 1.78 6.60
CA THR A 194 -17.62 3.01 6.13
C THR A 194 -16.66 3.64 7.13
N SER A 195 -16.46 3.07 8.31
CA SER A 195 -15.60 3.63 9.35
C SER A 195 -14.35 2.81 9.56
N PHE A 196 -13.24 3.48 9.89
CA PHE A 196 -12.02 2.81 10.31
C PHE A 196 -11.26 3.66 11.33
N THR A 197 -10.38 3.00 12.08
CA THR A 197 -9.28 3.69 12.79
C THR A 197 -7.96 3.35 12.13
N TRP A 198 -6.94 4.18 12.34
CA TRP A 198 -5.64 3.97 11.71
C TRP A 198 -4.49 4.40 12.62
N ASN A 199 -3.31 3.81 12.39
CA ASN A 199 -2.03 4.27 12.92
C ASN A 199 -0.91 4.11 11.89
N LEU A 200 0.17 4.89 11.97
CA LEU A 200 1.38 4.60 11.20
C LEU A 200 2.16 3.49 11.92
N LEU A 201 2.26 2.32 11.28
CA LEU A 201 3.11 1.25 11.75
C LEU A 201 4.58 1.66 11.63
N LEU A 202 4.96 2.21 10.47
CA LEU A 202 6.32 2.66 10.18
C LEU A 202 6.30 4.08 9.63
N VAL A 203 7.23 4.91 10.05
CA VAL A 203 7.69 6.10 9.32
C VAL A 203 9.13 5.81 8.91
N CYS A 204 9.30 5.45 7.64
CA CYS A 204 10.52 4.86 7.11
C CYS A 204 11.67 5.88 7.01
N GLY A 205 12.91 5.39 6.98
CA GLY A 205 14.13 6.19 6.86
C GLY A 205 15.34 5.54 7.52
N ASP A 206 16.39 6.33 7.72
CA ASP A 206 17.52 5.95 8.56
C ASP A 206 17.07 5.96 10.03
N PRO A 207 17.16 4.84 10.76
CA PRO A 207 16.72 4.77 12.16
C PRO A 207 17.47 5.73 13.10
N ASN A 208 18.62 6.28 12.70
CA ASN A 208 19.31 7.30 13.48
C ASN A 208 18.62 8.67 13.41
N GLU A 209 17.81 8.92 12.39
CA GLU A 209 17.14 10.21 12.19
C GLU A 209 15.90 10.36 13.08
N ALA A 210 15.67 11.58 13.57
CA ALA A 210 14.61 11.86 14.56
C ALA A 210 13.19 11.70 14.00
N ASP A 211 13.02 11.82 12.68
CA ASP A 211 11.74 11.78 11.96
C ASP A 211 11.31 10.35 11.57
N THR A 212 11.92 9.33 12.17
CA THR A 212 11.58 7.91 11.94
C THR A 212 10.86 7.29 13.12
N TYR A 213 9.97 6.34 12.81
CA TYR A 213 9.15 5.64 13.80
C TYR A 213 8.94 4.19 13.36
N PHE A 214 9.04 3.25 14.31
CA PHE A 214 8.96 1.82 14.02
C PHE A 214 8.03 1.14 15.03
N GLY A 215 6.75 1.53 15.04
CA GLY A 215 5.71 0.93 15.89
C GLY A 215 6.00 0.97 17.40
N GLY A 216 6.84 1.91 17.86
CA GLY A 216 7.31 2.01 19.24
C GLY A 216 8.51 1.11 19.59
N PHE A 217 9.05 0.35 18.64
CA PHE A 217 10.24 -0.47 18.85
C PHE A 217 11.51 0.38 18.98
N ASP A 218 12.54 -0.19 19.64
CA ASP A 218 13.85 0.41 19.71
C ASP A 218 14.49 0.46 18.31
N LYS A 219 14.45 1.64 17.69
CA LYS A 219 14.99 1.86 16.35
C LYS A 219 16.50 1.63 16.24
N SER A 220 17.26 1.60 17.33
CA SER A 220 18.68 1.18 17.26
C SER A 220 18.85 -0.29 16.87
N GLN A 221 17.75 -1.05 16.88
CA GLN A 221 17.69 -2.47 16.59
C GLN A 221 16.93 -2.78 15.30
N VAL A 222 16.65 -1.80 14.42
CA VAL A 222 15.96 -2.06 13.14
C VAL A 222 16.88 -1.85 11.95
N SER A 223 16.53 -2.46 10.81
CA SER A 223 17.15 -2.16 9.53
C SER A 223 16.63 -0.82 8.98
N PRO A 224 17.48 0.01 8.35
CA PRO A 224 17.00 1.14 7.55
C PRO A 224 16.13 0.64 6.41
N ILE A 225 15.04 1.36 6.13
CA ILE A 225 14.06 1.03 5.10
C ILE A 225 13.56 2.34 4.47
N SER A 226 13.33 2.34 3.17
CA SER A 226 12.87 3.50 2.39
C SER A 226 11.91 3.00 1.31
N CYS A 227 11.02 3.87 0.85
CA CYS A 227 10.10 3.62 -0.26
C CYS A 227 9.40 2.26 -0.18
N PRO A 228 8.62 1.98 0.88
CA PRO A 228 7.84 0.76 0.96
C PRO A 228 6.83 0.74 -0.21
N ASP A 229 6.73 -0.40 -0.87
CA ASP A 229 5.85 -0.63 -2.02
C ASP A 229 4.98 -1.87 -1.77
N ASN A 230 5.38 -3.06 -2.25
CA ASN A 230 4.51 -4.22 -2.14
C ASN A 230 4.48 -4.83 -0.74
N LEU A 231 3.31 -5.31 -0.33
CA LEU A 231 3.05 -5.88 0.99
C LEU A 231 2.62 -7.35 0.87
N ALA A 232 3.04 -8.18 1.82
CA ALA A 232 2.56 -9.55 1.94
C ALA A 232 2.55 -10.01 3.39
N PHE A 233 1.77 -11.05 3.68
CA PHE A 233 1.79 -11.73 4.97
C PHE A 233 2.33 -13.15 4.88
N ASP A 234 3.08 -13.56 5.90
CA ASP A 234 3.34 -14.97 6.14
C ASP A 234 2.20 -15.65 6.93
N SER A 235 2.28 -16.96 7.07
CA SER A 235 1.26 -17.75 7.79
C SER A 235 1.18 -17.46 9.30
N LYS A 236 2.14 -16.71 9.85
CA LYS A 236 2.18 -16.30 11.25
C LYS A 236 1.65 -14.87 11.43
N GLY A 237 1.31 -14.19 10.33
CA GLY A 237 0.79 -12.83 10.34
C GLY A 237 1.89 -11.76 10.49
N ASN A 238 3.17 -12.07 10.25
CA ASN A 238 4.17 -11.01 10.11
C ASN A 238 4.02 -10.32 8.76
N LEU A 239 4.22 -9.01 8.73
CA LEU A 239 4.21 -8.22 7.51
C LEU A 239 5.57 -8.35 6.80
N TRP A 240 5.53 -8.48 5.49
CA TRP A 240 6.67 -8.44 4.61
C TRP A 240 6.53 -7.25 3.67
N VAL A 241 7.55 -6.40 3.62
CA VAL A 241 7.54 -5.13 2.88
C VAL A 241 8.65 -5.18 1.84
N SER A 242 8.29 -5.05 0.57
CA SER A 242 9.24 -4.83 -0.51
C SER A 242 9.47 -3.34 -0.70
N THR A 243 10.62 -2.97 -1.26
CA THR A 243 10.96 -1.57 -1.52
C THR A 243 11.22 -1.34 -3.01
N ASP A 244 10.75 -0.21 -3.50
CA ASP A 244 11.06 0.36 -4.82
C ASP A 244 11.57 1.80 -4.65
N GLY A 245 12.88 1.95 -4.77
CA GLY A 245 13.56 3.23 -4.72
C GLY A 245 14.26 3.49 -3.38
N ASN A 246 15.22 4.42 -3.42
CA ASN A 246 16.15 4.54 -2.32
C ASN A 246 16.58 5.97 -2.02
N ALA A 247 16.21 6.45 -0.83
CA ALA A 247 16.68 7.72 -0.25
C ALA A 247 17.81 7.55 0.79
N LEU A 248 18.36 6.33 0.93
CA LEU A 248 19.31 5.84 1.94
C LEU A 248 20.58 5.21 1.34
N ASP A 249 20.84 5.38 0.03
CA ASP A 249 22.00 4.84 -0.68
C ASP A 249 22.22 3.32 -0.51
N SER A 250 21.14 2.54 -0.35
CA SER A 250 21.21 1.06 -0.36
C SER A 250 20.65 0.48 -1.66
N ASN A 251 20.71 -0.84 -1.80
CA ASN A 251 19.86 -1.52 -2.77
C ASN A 251 18.47 -1.76 -2.14
N ASP A 252 17.47 -1.97 -2.98
CA ASP A 252 16.16 -2.41 -2.55
C ASP A 252 16.19 -3.81 -1.92
N GLY A 253 15.11 -4.17 -1.25
CA GLY A 253 15.02 -5.46 -0.59
C GLY A 253 13.64 -5.84 -0.10
N LEU A 254 13.61 -6.99 0.58
CA LEU A 254 12.45 -7.48 1.30
C LEU A 254 12.74 -7.40 2.80
N PHE A 255 11.80 -6.84 3.55
CA PHE A 255 11.91 -6.63 4.99
C PHE A 255 10.79 -7.39 5.70
N ALA A 256 11.10 -8.03 6.82
CA ALA A 256 10.11 -8.62 7.72
C ALA A 256 9.85 -7.67 8.88
N VAL A 257 8.57 -7.47 9.22
CA VAL A 257 8.09 -6.55 10.26
C VAL A 257 7.16 -7.31 11.21
N VAL A 258 7.50 -7.31 12.49
CA VAL A 258 6.65 -7.90 13.54
C VAL A 258 5.52 -6.93 13.88
N LEU A 259 4.29 -7.44 13.97
CA LEU A 259 3.10 -6.60 14.15
C LEU A 259 2.56 -6.53 15.57
N ASP A 260 2.95 -7.44 16.47
CA ASP A 260 2.36 -7.52 17.80
C ASP A 260 3.37 -7.79 18.93
N GLY A 261 2.87 -7.67 20.15
CA GLY A 261 3.63 -7.92 21.36
C GLY A 261 4.81 -6.96 21.57
N PRO A 262 5.77 -7.35 22.43
CA PRO A 262 6.92 -6.50 22.79
C PRO A 262 7.88 -6.18 21.64
N ARG A 263 7.71 -6.84 20.48
CA ARG A 263 8.55 -6.66 19.29
C ARG A 263 7.81 -5.96 18.15
N ARG A 264 6.59 -5.46 18.37
CA ARG A 264 5.85 -4.69 17.36
C ARG A 264 6.76 -3.60 16.79
N GLY A 265 6.89 -3.58 15.46
CA GLY A 265 7.74 -2.66 14.73
C GLY A 265 9.19 -3.11 14.53
N GLU A 266 9.62 -4.24 15.10
CA GLU A 266 10.91 -4.85 14.78
C GLU A 266 10.98 -5.12 13.27
N THR A 267 11.81 -4.33 12.58
CA THR A 267 11.96 -4.34 11.12
C THR A 267 13.34 -4.87 10.77
N ARG A 268 13.41 -5.96 10.01
CA ARG A 268 14.65 -6.63 9.63
C ARG A 268 14.70 -6.86 8.14
N GLN A 269 15.77 -6.42 7.48
CA GLN A 269 16.02 -6.79 6.10
C GLN A 269 16.28 -8.30 6.01
N PHE A 270 15.48 -8.99 5.20
CA PHE A 270 15.60 -10.41 4.94
C PHE A 270 16.50 -10.70 3.74
N LEU A 271 16.33 -9.94 2.66
CA LEU A 271 17.18 -10.00 1.48
C LEU A 271 17.32 -8.61 0.84
N THR A 272 18.30 -8.50 -0.04
CA THR A 272 18.51 -7.34 -0.92
C THR A 272 18.62 -7.81 -2.37
N VAL A 273 18.26 -6.94 -3.31
CA VAL A 273 18.30 -7.22 -4.75
C VAL A 273 19.51 -6.55 -5.42
N PRO A 274 19.86 -6.93 -6.66
CA PRO A 274 20.97 -6.34 -7.40
C PRO A 274 20.79 -4.85 -7.66
N ALA A 275 21.90 -4.17 -7.97
CA ALA A 275 21.88 -2.74 -8.31
C ALA A 275 20.90 -2.41 -9.44
N GLY A 276 20.17 -1.31 -9.28
CA GLY A 276 19.17 -0.83 -10.24
C GLY A 276 17.90 -1.67 -10.32
N GLY A 277 17.77 -2.74 -9.54
CA GLY A 277 16.52 -3.48 -9.45
C GLY A 277 15.76 -3.13 -8.19
N GLU A 278 14.43 -3.16 -8.26
CA GLU A 278 13.54 -3.14 -7.12
C GLU A 278 13.18 -4.57 -6.68
N THR A 279 12.63 -4.71 -5.48
CA THR A 279 12.00 -5.95 -5.03
C THR A 279 10.50 -5.82 -5.19
N CYS A 280 9.82 -6.77 -5.85
CA CYS A 280 8.37 -6.71 -6.01
C CYS A 280 7.69 -8.09 -5.97
N GLY A 281 6.37 -8.09 -5.80
CA GLY A 281 5.49 -9.26 -5.80
C GLY A 281 5.90 -10.39 -4.83
N PRO A 282 6.15 -10.11 -3.53
CA PRO A 282 6.56 -11.15 -2.60
C PRO A 282 5.46 -12.19 -2.38
N ILE A 283 5.83 -13.47 -2.37
CA ILE A 283 4.99 -14.57 -1.89
C ILE A 283 5.73 -15.26 -0.77
N VAL A 284 5.15 -15.22 0.43
CA VAL A 284 5.79 -15.73 1.63
C VAL A 284 5.02 -16.92 2.20
N THR A 285 5.70 -18.06 2.30
CA THR A 285 5.17 -19.30 2.85
C THR A 285 6.14 -19.87 3.88
N ASP A 286 5.70 -20.85 4.65
CA ASP A 286 6.54 -21.50 5.67
C ASP A 286 7.77 -22.21 5.07
N GLU A 287 7.72 -22.59 3.79
CA GLU A 287 8.79 -23.34 3.11
C GLU A 287 9.66 -22.45 2.22
N ARG A 288 9.09 -21.37 1.66
CA ARG A 288 9.72 -20.56 0.62
C ARG A 288 9.30 -19.09 0.72
N VAL A 289 10.27 -18.22 0.46
CA VAL A 289 10.05 -16.81 0.12
C VAL A 289 10.33 -16.66 -1.37
N MET A 290 9.39 -16.13 -2.13
CA MET A 290 9.60 -15.78 -3.53
C MET A 290 9.49 -14.28 -3.71
N VAL A 291 10.39 -13.70 -4.50
CA VAL A 291 10.36 -12.28 -4.88
C VAL A 291 10.67 -12.15 -6.36
N CYS A 292 10.16 -11.11 -6.99
CA CYS A 292 10.62 -10.64 -8.28
C CYS A 292 11.74 -9.61 -8.07
N VAL A 293 12.78 -9.69 -8.90
CA VAL A 293 13.71 -8.57 -9.12
C VAL A 293 13.25 -7.87 -10.38
N GLN A 294 12.63 -6.69 -10.26
CA GLN A 294 12.24 -5.90 -11.43
C GLN A 294 13.45 -5.11 -11.96
N HIS A 295 13.47 -4.92 -13.29
CA HIS A 295 14.43 -4.07 -14.02
C HIS A 295 15.87 -3.97 -13.47
N PRO A 296 16.58 -5.08 -13.17
CA PRO A 296 17.95 -4.99 -12.68
C PRO A 296 18.82 -4.20 -13.65
N GLY A 297 19.65 -3.29 -13.13
CA GLY A 297 20.55 -2.49 -13.96
C GLY A 297 19.98 -1.16 -14.47
N GLU A 298 18.80 -0.75 -14.01
CA GLU A 298 18.26 0.59 -14.27
C GLU A 298 18.95 1.67 -13.45
N SER A 299 19.17 2.83 -14.07
CA SER A 299 19.46 4.11 -13.44
C SER A 299 19.19 5.24 -14.46
N ASP A 300 19.15 6.49 -14.01
CA ASP A 300 18.96 7.66 -14.89
C ASP A 300 19.99 7.74 -16.04
N ASP A 301 21.21 7.25 -15.79
CA ASP A 301 22.32 7.26 -16.76
C ASP A 301 22.48 5.91 -17.50
N ALA A 302 21.73 4.87 -17.12
CA ALA A 302 21.83 3.56 -17.73
C ALA A 302 21.18 3.53 -19.12
N THR A 303 21.71 2.69 -19.99
CA THR A 303 21.09 2.39 -21.30
C THR A 303 21.08 0.88 -21.52
N ALA A 304 20.32 0.42 -22.52
CA ALA A 304 20.36 -0.98 -22.92
C ALA A 304 21.78 -1.47 -23.28
N ASP A 305 22.65 -0.59 -23.80
CA ASP A 305 24.03 -0.95 -24.17
C ASP A 305 25.02 -0.78 -23.00
N ALA A 306 24.63 -0.09 -21.93
CA ALA A 306 25.46 0.19 -20.76
C ALA A 306 24.62 0.12 -19.46
N PRO A 307 24.13 -1.07 -19.07
CA PRO A 307 23.40 -1.24 -17.82
C PRO A 307 24.36 -1.20 -16.62
N ILE A 308 23.84 -0.86 -15.43
CA ILE A 308 24.65 -0.87 -14.20
C ILE A 308 24.70 -2.26 -13.52
N SER A 309 23.98 -3.24 -14.07
CA SER A 309 23.93 -4.61 -13.58
C SER A 309 23.91 -5.59 -14.75
N HIS A 310 24.47 -6.78 -14.51
CA HIS A 310 24.43 -7.92 -15.42
C HIS A 310 23.76 -9.14 -14.77
N TRP A 311 23.02 -8.92 -13.68
CA TRP A 311 22.29 -9.98 -12.99
C TRP A 311 21.15 -10.54 -13.89
N PRO A 312 20.88 -11.86 -13.87
CA PRO A 312 21.44 -12.88 -12.96
C PRO A 312 22.70 -13.57 -13.44
N ASP A 313 23.01 -13.54 -14.73
CA ASP A 313 24.02 -14.42 -15.34
C ASP A 313 25.46 -13.87 -15.18
N GLY A 314 25.62 -12.56 -14.96
CA GLY A 314 26.90 -11.89 -14.73
C GLY A 314 27.77 -11.72 -15.98
N GLY A 315 29.00 -11.21 -15.80
CA GLY A 315 29.87 -10.90 -16.93
C GLY A 315 29.31 -9.73 -17.75
N ASP A 316 29.28 -9.87 -19.07
CA ASP A 316 28.77 -8.84 -20.00
C ASP A 316 27.33 -9.14 -20.49
N THR A 317 26.59 -10.01 -19.79
CA THR A 317 25.23 -10.38 -20.20
C THR A 317 24.23 -9.26 -19.96
N GLN A 318 23.22 -9.14 -20.83
CA GLN A 318 22.11 -8.23 -20.58
C GLN A 318 21.36 -8.59 -19.29
N PRO A 319 21.03 -7.61 -18.43
CA PRO A 319 20.30 -7.89 -17.21
C PRO A 319 18.88 -8.37 -17.51
N ARG A 320 18.34 -9.22 -16.64
CA ARG A 320 17.05 -9.86 -16.85
C ARG A 320 16.21 -9.86 -15.58
N PRO A 321 15.00 -9.26 -15.58
CA PRO A 321 14.04 -9.46 -14.51
C PRO A 321 13.81 -10.95 -14.29
N SER A 322 13.85 -11.39 -13.03
CA SER A 322 13.71 -12.81 -12.70
C SER A 322 13.01 -13.00 -11.36
N ILE A 323 12.36 -14.15 -11.22
CA ILE A 323 11.76 -14.60 -9.96
C ILE A 323 12.82 -15.38 -9.19
N VAL A 324 13.07 -15.00 -7.95
CA VAL A 324 13.99 -15.66 -7.03
C VAL A 324 13.18 -16.42 -5.99
N ALA A 325 13.52 -17.70 -5.80
CA ALA A 325 13.03 -18.46 -4.67
C ALA A 325 14.14 -18.59 -3.62
N VAL A 326 13.83 -18.24 -2.38
CA VAL A 326 14.69 -18.37 -1.21
C VAL A 326 14.10 -19.43 -0.29
N TRP A 327 14.93 -20.38 0.13
CA TRP A 327 14.57 -21.44 1.06
C TRP A 327 15.73 -21.72 2.00
N LYS A 328 15.42 -22.23 3.19
CA LYS A 328 16.43 -22.65 4.15
C LYS A 328 17.08 -23.95 3.66
N SER A 329 18.40 -23.99 3.53
CA SER A 329 19.12 -25.23 3.25
C SER A 329 18.99 -26.20 4.43
N ALA A 330 18.87 -27.49 4.14
CA ALA A 330 18.86 -28.56 5.14
C ALA A 330 20.15 -28.59 5.98
#